data_AF-A0A9X6ABQ8-F1
#
_entry.id   AF-A0A9X6ABQ8-F1
#
_cell.length_a   1.000
_cell.length_b   1.000
_cell.length_c   1.000
_cell.angle_alpha   90.00
_cell.angle_beta   90.00
_cell.angle_gamma   90.00
#
_symmetry.space_group_name_H-M   'P 1'
#
loop_
_entity.id
_entity.type
_entity.pdbx_description
1 polymer ?
#
loop_
_entity_poly.entity_id
_entity_poly.type
_entity_poly.pdbx_seq_one_letter_code
_entity_poly.pdbx_strand_id
1 'polypeptide(L)'
;DITDDPNVAFDGTNVALLVGARPRTKGMERGDLLSANGGIFKPQGKAINDNAADDIKVLVVGNPANTNALIAQAAAPDVPAER
;
A
#
# COMPACT_ATOMS: atom_id res chain seq x y z
N ASP A 1 -0.46 -1.19 -19.91
CA ASP A 1 -1.64 -0.33 -19.83
C ASP A 1 -1.66 0.49 -18.56
N ILE A 2 -2.52 1.51 -18.49
CA ILE A 2 -2.69 2.41 -17.33
C ILE A 2 -4.07 2.12 -16.75
N THR A 3 -4.17 1.97 -15.42
CA THR A 3 -5.41 1.67 -14.71
C THR A 3 -5.42 2.34 -13.34
N ASP A 4 -6.60 2.54 -12.77
CA ASP A 4 -6.83 2.97 -11.39
C ASP A 4 -7.39 1.85 -10.49
N ASP A 5 -7.71 0.67 -11.05
CA ASP A 5 -8.08 -0.51 -10.27
C ASP A 5 -6.83 -1.21 -9.72
N PRO A 6 -6.65 -1.29 -8.39
CA PRO A 6 -5.50 -1.95 -7.78
C PRO A 6 -5.35 -3.43 -8.17
N ASN A 7 -6.44 -4.17 -8.38
CA ASN A 7 -6.35 -5.60 -8.71
C ASN A 7 -5.72 -5.80 -10.09
N VAL A 8 -6.10 -4.95 -11.05
CA VAL A 8 -5.50 -4.97 -12.40
C VAL A 8 -4.08 -4.40 -12.36
N ALA A 9 -3.83 -3.37 -11.55
CA ALA A 9 -2.52 -2.73 -11.46
C ALA A 9 -1.44 -3.66 -10.86
N PHE A 10 -1.81 -4.52 -9.90
CA PHE A 10 -0.87 -5.39 -9.20
C PHE A 10 -0.78 -6.80 -9.77
N ASP A 11 -1.65 -7.19 -10.70
CA ASP A 11 -1.61 -8.51 -11.35
C ASP A 11 -0.22 -8.81 -11.94
N GLY A 12 0.40 -9.89 -11.47
CA GLY A 12 1.72 -10.35 -11.89
C GLY A 12 2.88 -9.38 -11.60
N THR A 13 2.70 -8.40 -10.71
CA THR A 13 3.72 -7.38 -10.44
C THR A 13 4.87 -7.95 -9.60
N ASN A 14 6.13 -7.75 -10.05
CA ASN A 14 7.33 -8.11 -9.29
C ASN A 14 7.89 -6.96 -8.42
N VAL A 15 7.53 -5.69 -8.73
CA VAL A 15 7.95 -4.51 -7.96
C VAL A 15 6.82 -3.49 -7.85
N ALA A 16 6.42 -3.14 -6.62
CA ALA A 16 5.41 -2.13 -6.33
C ALA A 16 6.02 -0.90 -5.64
N LEU A 17 5.84 0.29 -6.25
CA LEU A 17 6.25 1.58 -5.70
C LEU A 17 5.02 2.35 -5.21
N LEU A 18 4.73 2.29 -3.91
CA LEU A 18 3.54 2.91 -3.33
C LEU A 18 3.83 4.37 -2.95
N VAL A 19 3.71 5.26 -3.94
CA VAL A 19 4.01 6.70 -3.81
C VAL A 19 2.82 7.51 -3.31
N GLY A 20 1.61 7.16 -3.76
CA GLY A 20 0.39 7.89 -3.43
C GLY A 20 -0.02 7.71 -1.98
N ALA A 21 -0.12 8.81 -1.24
CA ALA A 21 -0.62 8.86 0.12
C ALA A 21 -1.45 10.12 0.34
N ARG A 22 -2.29 10.13 1.39
CA ARG A 22 -3.02 11.33 1.78
C ARG A 22 -2.05 12.34 2.39
N PRO A 23 -1.86 13.54 1.80
CA PRO A 23 -1.04 14.57 2.42
C PRO A 23 -1.73 15.13 3.67
N ARG A 24 -0.95 15.53 4.67
CA ARG A 24 -1.47 16.18 5.87
C ARG A 24 -2.02 17.56 5.53
N THR A 25 -3.23 17.86 5.96
CA THR A 25 -3.87 19.18 5.79
C THR A 25 -3.88 19.97 7.09
N LYS A 26 -4.08 21.30 6.98
CA LYS A 26 -4.25 22.17 8.16
C LYS A 26 -5.43 21.69 8.99
N GLY A 27 -5.24 21.61 10.31
CA GLY A 27 -6.27 21.15 11.26
C GLY A 27 -6.45 19.63 11.35
N MET A 28 -5.72 18.85 10.57
CA MET A 28 -5.78 17.38 10.62
C MET A 28 -4.99 16.84 11.83
N GLU A 29 -5.65 16.03 12.64
CA GLU A 29 -4.99 15.30 13.71
C GLU A 29 -4.13 14.16 13.15
N ARG A 30 -3.20 13.66 13.97
CA ARG A 30 -2.39 12.49 13.56
C ARG A 30 -3.26 11.26 13.34
N GLY A 31 -4.30 11.06 14.15
CA GLY A 31 -5.25 9.96 14.02
C GLY A 31 -5.96 9.99 12.67
N ASP A 32 -6.51 11.14 12.29
CA ASP A 32 -7.19 11.34 11.00
C ASP A 32 -6.29 10.99 9.80
N LEU A 33 -5.03 11.44 9.85
CA LEU A 33 -4.06 11.16 8.81
C LEU A 33 -3.78 9.66 8.69
N LEU A 34 -3.64 8.97 9.81
CA LEU A 34 -3.41 7.52 9.84
C LEU A 34 -4.64 6.75 9.34
N SER A 35 -5.84 7.14 9.77
CA SER A 35 -7.09 6.53 9.32
C SER A 35 -7.31 6.73 7.81
N ALA A 36 -7.04 7.92 7.30
CA ALA A 36 -7.17 8.22 5.86
C ALA A 36 -6.18 7.41 5.02
N ASN A 37 -4.92 7.31 5.44
CA ASN A 37 -3.94 6.46 4.77
C ASN A 37 -4.24 4.96 4.95
N GLY A 38 -4.82 4.55 6.07
CA GLY A 38 -5.32 3.18 6.26
C GLY A 38 -6.34 2.78 5.20
N GLY A 39 -7.21 3.72 4.79
CA GLY A 39 -8.15 3.53 3.69
C GLY A 39 -7.50 3.38 2.30
N ILE A 40 -6.23 3.78 2.14
CA ILE A 40 -5.46 3.67 0.88
C ILE A 40 -4.62 2.39 0.89
N PHE A 41 -3.82 2.20 1.93
CA PHE A 41 -2.81 1.14 1.97
C PHE A 41 -3.37 -0.23 2.31
N LYS A 42 -4.50 -0.32 3.04
CA LYS A 42 -5.13 -1.62 3.33
C LYS A 42 -5.70 -2.29 2.06
N PRO A 43 -6.48 -1.61 1.20
CA PRO A 43 -6.90 -2.19 -0.07
C PRO A 43 -5.75 -2.51 -1.03
N GLN A 44 -4.70 -1.67 -1.07
CA GLN A 44 -3.52 -1.95 -1.87
C GLN A 44 -2.77 -3.19 -1.39
N GLY A 45 -2.56 -3.34 -0.08
CA GLY A 45 -1.95 -4.55 0.49
C GLY A 45 -2.76 -5.80 0.15
N LYS A 46 -4.09 -5.74 0.25
CA LYS A 46 -4.95 -6.87 -0.17
C LYS A 46 -4.80 -7.19 -1.67
N ALA A 47 -4.78 -6.17 -2.54
CA ALA A 47 -4.64 -6.40 -3.97
C ALA A 47 -3.27 -6.98 -4.34
N ILE A 48 -2.21 -6.56 -3.64
CA ILE A 48 -0.87 -7.18 -3.76
C ILE A 48 -0.92 -8.64 -3.31
N ASN A 49 -1.52 -8.92 -2.16
CA ASN A 49 -1.66 -10.28 -1.64
C ASN A 49 -2.30 -11.25 -2.65
N ASP A 50 -3.36 -10.79 -3.30
CA ASP A 50 -4.21 -11.66 -4.10
C ASP A 50 -3.72 -11.83 -5.55
N ASN A 51 -2.97 -10.86 -6.10
CA ASN A 51 -2.68 -10.81 -7.54
C ASN A 51 -1.20 -10.61 -7.89
N ALA A 52 -0.36 -10.16 -6.95
CA ALA A 52 1.05 -9.91 -7.27
C ALA A 52 1.81 -11.22 -7.55
N ALA A 53 2.98 -11.09 -8.19
CA ALA A 53 3.87 -12.23 -8.37
C ALA A 53 4.43 -12.70 -7.01
N ASP A 54 4.70 -14.01 -6.88
CA ASP A 54 5.24 -14.62 -5.66
C ASP A 54 6.56 -13.98 -5.17
N ASP A 55 7.30 -13.34 -6.07
CA ASP A 55 8.58 -12.69 -5.79
C ASP A 55 8.51 -11.16 -5.65
N ILE A 56 7.30 -10.60 -5.52
CA ILE A 56 7.03 -9.17 -5.32
C ILE A 56 8.01 -8.52 -4.33
N LYS A 57 8.40 -7.27 -4.61
CA LYS A 57 9.07 -6.36 -3.69
C LYS A 57 8.29 -5.06 -3.57
N VAL A 58 8.01 -4.62 -2.35
CA VAL A 58 7.19 -3.45 -2.08
C VAL A 58 8.01 -2.35 -1.43
N LEU A 59 8.00 -1.16 -2.03
CA LEU A 59 8.60 0.04 -1.46
C LEU A 59 7.52 1.11 -1.26
N VAL A 60 7.31 1.48 0.00
CA VAL A 60 6.41 2.58 0.36
C VAL A 60 7.17 3.89 0.44
N VAL A 61 6.72 4.86 -0.35
CA VAL A 61 7.27 6.22 -0.39
C VAL A 61 6.29 7.22 0.25
N GLY A 62 4.99 6.97 0.12
CA GLY A 62 3.95 7.85 0.64
C GLY A 62 3.96 7.93 2.17
N ASN A 63 4.04 9.16 2.72
CA ASN A 63 4.14 9.37 4.16
C ASN A 63 2.81 9.22 4.92
N PRO A 64 2.82 8.71 6.17
CA PRO A 64 3.98 8.25 6.94
C PRO A 64 4.46 6.85 6.51
N ALA A 65 5.64 6.78 5.86
CA ALA A 65 6.04 5.62 5.06
C ALA A 65 6.10 4.32 5.87
N ASN A 66 6.74 4.34 7.04
CA ASN A 66 6.87 3.15 7.89
C ASN A 66 5.53 2.59 8.36
N THR A 67 4.59 3.47 8.73
CA THR A 67 3.25 3.03 9.18
C THR A 67 2.42 2.54 7.99
N ASN A 68 2.51 3.20 6.84
CA ASN A 68 1.83 2.78 5.62
C ASN A 68 2.35 1.42 5.13
N ALA A 69 3.66 1.18 5.21
CA ALA A 69 4.26 -0.12 4.93
C ALA A 69 3.73 -1.21 5.88
N LEU A 70 3.67 -0.92 7.18
CA LEU A 70 3.10 -1.86 8.16
C LEU A 70 1.62 -2.17 7.87
N ILE A 71 0.82 -1.18 7.46
CA ILE A 71 -0.60 -1.38 7.10
C ILE A 71 -0.73 -2.27 5.87
N ALA A 72 0.05 -2.00 4.83
CA ALA A 72 0.03 -2.80 3.60
C ALA A 72 0.48 -4.25 3.88
N GLN A 73 1.58 -4.43 4.60
CA GLN A 73 2.09 -5.73 5.03
C GLN A 73 1.06 -6.50 5.86
N ALA A 74 0.41 -5.85 6.84
CA ALA A 74 -0.61 -6.50 7.66
C ALA A 74 -1.88 -6.90 6.88
N ALA A 75 -2.11 -6.28 5.72
CA ALA A 75 -3.19 -6.62 4.81
C ALA A 75 -2.79 -7.67 3.76
N ALA A 76 -1.52 -8.08 3.73
CA ALA A 76 -0.94 -9.05 2.80
C ALA A 76 -0.26 -10.22 3.51
N PRO A 77 -1.02 -11.06 4.24
CA PRO A 77 -0.46 -12.14 5.06
C PRO A 77 0.28 -13.23 4.26
N ASP A 78 0.01 -13.36 2.95
CA ASP A 78 0.63 -14.37 2.09
C ASP A 78 1.97 -13.88 1.52
N VAL A 79 2.29 -12.60 1.66
CA VAL A 79 3.57 -11.99 1.25
C VAL A 79 4.56 -12.01 2.43
N PRO A 80 5.77 -12.57 2.28
CA PRO A 80 6.78 -12.56 3.34
C PRO A 80 7.12 -11.14 3.79
N ALA A 81 7.28 -10.93 5.09
CA ALA A 81 7.41 -9.60 5.68
C ALA A 81 8.65 -8.81 5.21
N GLU A 82 9.69 -9.51 4.73
CA GLU A 82 10.92 -8.93 4.19
C GLU A 82 10.83 -8.47 2.72
N ARG A 83 9.67 -8.64 2.07
CA ARG A 83 9.41 -8.25 0.68
C ARG A 83 8.82 -6.85 0.57
#